data_AF-A0A2G9TZT7-F1
#
_entry.id   AF-A0A2G9TZT7-F1
#
_cell.length_a   1.000
_cell.length_b   1.000
_cell.length_c   1.000
_cell.angle_alpha   90.00
_cell.angle_beta   90.00
_cell.angle_gamma   90.00
#
_symmetry.space_group_name_H-M   'P 1'
#
loop_
_entity.id
_entity.type
_entity.pdbx_description
1 polymer ?
#
loop_
_entity_poly.entity_id
_entity_poly.type
_entity_poly.pdbx_seq_one_letter_code
_entity_poly.pdbx_strand_id
1 'polypeptide(L)'
;MAGEFDYEVSRKIWEAAVPVEFQVERDDDSGDACRPCYAMLPRCSYFSLHLTRILEQVRAREESVKLDADKVWLECNGLPLKTYYPVGVLFDLYKPPDTPTITVLIKTAPRPEGVSLVSKDTMESIFMQSLKEANYLKRRKDQVVSTMKIDEHKQLWSGIVHDRFDEFWSINRRLMECSEERPFHDIPIRLYITGQPFRQVPQPPHDENGEPRTLSHALTSLSSDLVENGKYRFISHGITLPLETPLTYLGKNFAYPDNFVHICAVSDSSA
;
A
#
# COMPACT_ATOMS: atom_id res chain seq x y z
N MET A 1 -3.78 -18.74 -22.88
CA MET A 1 -4.76 -18.39 -21.82
C MET A 1 -4.18 -17.30 -20.92
N ALA A 2 -3.95 -16.11 -21.46
CA ALA A 2 -3.27 -15.04 -20.74
C ALA A 2 -4.26 -14.24 -19.86
N GLY A 3 -4.13 -14.39 -18.53
CA GLY A 3 -4.48 -13.38 -17.52
C GLY A 3 -5.92 -12.87 -17.55
N GLU A 4 -6.90 -13.70 -17.21
CA GLU A 4 -8.22 -13.21 -16.77
C GLU A 4 -8.12 -12.66 -15.33
N PHE A 5 -9.13 -11.88 -14.94
CA PHE A 5 -9.32 -11.45 -13.55
C PHE A 5 -9.56 -12.66 -12.67
N ASP A 6 -8.69 -12.86 -11.68
CA ASP A 6 -8.77 -13.95 -10.73
C ASP A 6 -9.47 -13.46 -9.45
N TYR A 7 -10.71 -13.92 -9.27
CA TYR A 7 -11.53 -13.58 -8.11
C TYR A 7 -10.90 -14.09 -6.81
N GLU A 8 -10.34 -15.31 -6.80
CA GLU A 8 -9.80 -15.92 -5.59
C GLU A 8 -8.54 -15.20 -5.11
N VAL A 9 -7.65 -14.84 -6.04
CA VAL A 9 -6.45 -14.04 -5.75
C VAL A 9 -6.84 -12.67 -5.21
N SER A 10 -7.77 -11.99 -5.90
CA SER A 10 -8.22 -10.65 -5.51
C SER A 10 -8.90 -10.67 -4.13
N ARG A 11 -9.69 -11.70 -3.83
CA ARG A 11 -10.35 -11.88 -2.54
C ARG A 11 -9.34 -12.13 -1.42
N LYS A 12 -8.36 -13.02 -1.65
CA LYS A 12 -7.29 -13.30 -0.68
C LYS A 12 -6.45 -12.06 -0.37
N ILE A 13 -6.12 -11.27 -1.39
CA ILE A 13 -5.39 -10.00 -1.23
C ILE A 13 -6.20 -9.00 -0.37
N TRP A 14 -7.50 -8.91 -0.63
CA TRP A 14 -8.38 -8.01 0.11
C TRP A 14 -8.50 -8.41 1.59
N GLU A 15 -8.74 -9.69 1.86
CA GLU A 15 -8.94 -10.22 3.22
C GLU A 15 -7.63 -10.35 4.02
N ALA A 16 -6.48 -10.19 3.38
CA ALA A 16 -5.19 -10.30 4.05
C ALA A 16 -4.98 -9.17 5.06
N ALA A 17 -4.56 -9.54 6.27
CA ALA A 17 -4.24 -8.63 7.36
C ALA A 17 -2.83 -8.88 7.88
N VAL A 18 -2.24 -7.86 8.50
CA VAL A 18 -0.89 -7.91 9.09
C VAL A 18 -0.94 -7.56 10.58
N PRO A 19 -0.13 -8.24 11.41
CA PRO A 19 -0.06 -7.94 12.82
C PRO A 19 0.85 -6.72 13.04
N VAL A 20 0.31 -5.72 13.73
CA VAL A 20 1.02 -4.48 14.06
C VAL A 20 1.05 -4.32 15.58
N GLU A 21 2.24 -4.09 16.10
CA GLU A 21 2.48 -3.73 17.49
C GLU A 21 2.57 -2.21 17.59
N PHE A 22 1.80 -1.63 18.50
CA PHE A 22 1.78 -0.21 18.81
C PHE A 22 2.39 0.02 20.18
N GLN A 23 3.38 0.91 20.24
CA GLN A 23 4.02 1.36 21.47
C GLN A 23 3.90 2.88 21.56
N VAL A 24 3.74 3.41 22.76
CA VAL A 24 3.75 4.87 22.98
C VAL A 24 5.12 5.28 23.48
N GLU A 25 5.71 6.30 22.87
CA GLU A 25 6.94 6.89 23.39
C GLU A 25 6.66 7.61 24.71
N ARG A 26 7.49 7.34 25.73
CA ARG A 26 7.50 8.07 27.00
C ARG A 26 8.80 8.86 27.08
N ASP A 27 8.69 10.12 27.50
CA ASP A 27 9.83 10.97 27.89
C ASP A 27 10.35 10.62 29.31
N ASP A 28 9.57 9.87 30.10
CA ASP A 28 9.91 9.57 31.48
C ASP A 28 10.83 8.34 31.59
N ASP A 29 12.03 8.56 32.12
CA ASP A 29 13.10 7.60 32.47
C ASP A 29 12.68 6.54 33.54
N SER A 30 11.37 6.39 33.75
CA SER A 30 10.74 5.62 34.83
C SER A 30 10.81 4.09 34.63
N GLY A 31 11.42 3.59 33.56
CA GLY A 31 11.65 2.16 33.32
C GLY A 31 10.38 1.32 33.11
N ASP A 32 9.19 1.90 33.26
CA ASP A 32 7.91 1.22 33.05
C ASP A 32 7.48 1.41 31.60
N ALA A 33 7.83 0.44 30.75
CA ALA A 33 7.44 0.44 29.35
C ALA A 33 5.92 0.30 29.23
N CYS A 34 5.31 1.22 28.49
CA CYS A 34 3.91 1.14 28.11
C CYS A 34 3.59 -0.25 27.54
N ARG A 35 2.54 -0.91 28.02
CA ARG A 35 2.21 -2.27 27.54
C ARG A 35 1.86 -2.21 26.05
N PRO A 36 2.56 -2.95 25.17
CA PRO A 36 2.29 -2.88 23.75
C PRO A 36 0.84 -3.28 23.43
N CYS A 37 0.25 -2.55 22.48
CA CYS A 37 -1.05 -2.88 21.92
C CYS A 37 -0.87 -3.60 20.58
N TYR A 38 -1.60 -4.68 20.37
CA TYR A 38 -1.53 -5.42 19.11
C TYR A 38 -2.84 -5.30 18.35
N ALA A 39 -2.76 -5.07 17.04
CA ALA A 39 -3.92 -5.09 16.17
C ALA A 39 -3.60 -5.80 14.85
N MET A 40 -4.59 -6.52 14.31
CA MET A 40 -4.58 -7.01 12.94
C MET A 40 -5.14 -5.91 12.04
N LEU A 41 -4.33 -5.39 11.13
CA LEU A 41 -4.74 -4.35 10.19
C LEU A 41 -4.85 -4.90 8.77
N PRO A 42 -5.93 -4.61 8.01
CA PRO A 42 -6.05 -5.05 6.62
C PRO A 42 -4.93 -4.45 5.76
N ARG A 43 -4.28 -5.27 4.93
CA ARG A 43 -3.17 -4.85 4.04
C ARG A 43 -3.58 -3.73 3.09
N CYS A 44 -4.79 -3.83 2.57
CA CYS A 44 -5.35 -2.90 1.58
C CYS A 44 -5.87 -1.59 2.19
N SER A 45 -5.83 -1.44 3.51
CA SER A 45 -6.28 -0.24 4.23
C SER A 45 -5.12 0.75 4.48
N TYR A 46 -5.42 1.91 5.07
CA TYR A 46 -4.47 2.94 5.50
C TYR A 46 -4.48 3.12 7.02
N PHE A 47 -3.35 3.55 7.61
CA PHE A 47 -3.24 3.78 9.06
C PHE A 47 -4.19 4.87 9.57
N SER A 48 -4.45 5.90 8.77
CA SER A 48 -5.35 7.01 9.11
C SER A 48 -6.79 6.56 9.41
N LEU A 49 -7.23 5.43 8.85
CA LEU A 49 -8.56 4.85 9.10
C LEU A 49 -8.66 4.20 10.49
N HIS A 50 -7.56 3.65 10.98
CA HIS A 50 -7.51 2.86 12.21
C HIS A 50 -6.98 3.65 13.41
N LEU A 51 -6.28 4.77 13.17
CA LEU A 51 -5.55 5.51 14.19
C LEU A 51 -6.44 5.91 15.38
N THR A 52 -7.63 6.46 15.15
CA THR A 52 -8.55 6.87 16.24
C THR A 52 -8.86 5.71 17.18
N ARG A 53 -9.21 4.54 16.64
CA ARG A 53 -9.53 3.33 17.42
C ARG A 53 -8.31 2.82 18.18
N ILE A 54 -7.13 2.86 17.57
CA ILE A 54 -5.88 2.45 18.22
C ILE A 54 -5.57 3.38 19.40
N LEU A 55 -5.68 4.70 19.21
CA LEU A 55 -5.45 5.68 20.27
C LEU A 55 -6.44 5.52 21.42
N GLU A 56 -7.71 5.24 21.15
CA GLU A 56 -8.71 4.93 22.19
C GLU A 56 -8.36 3.68 22.99
N GLN A 57 -7.91 2.61 22.33
CA GLN A 57 -7.48 1.37 23.00
C GLN A 57 -6.25 1.59 23.89
N VAL A 58 -5.32 2.42 23.44
CA VAL A 58 -4.12 2.79 24.21
C VAL A 58 -4.51 3.64 25.42
N ARG A 59 -5.33 4.68 25.24
CA ARG A 59 -5.85 5.52 26.34
C ARG A 59 -6.65 4.72 27.37
N ALA A 60 -7.43 3.73 26.94
CA ALA A 60 -8.20 2.88 27.85
C ALA A 60 -7.32 1.98 28.74
N ARG A 61 -6.08 1.71 28.31
CA ARG A 61 -5.09 0.96 29.11
C ARG A 61 -4.24 1.88 29.97
N GLU A 62 -4.07 3.12 29.56
CA GLU A 62 -3.20 4.10 30.23
C GLU A 62 -3.85 5.49 30.31
N GLU A 63 -4.55 5.73 31.42
CA GLU A 63 -5.25 7.00 31.68
C GLU A 63 -4.33 8.22 31.78
N SER A 64 -3.04 8.01 32.07
CA SER A 64 -2.04 9.07 32.22
C SER A 64 -1.61 9.70 30.89
N VAL A 65 -1.81 9.02 29.76
CA VAL A 65 -1.32 9.48 28.46
C VAL A 65 -2.36 10.32 27.73
N LYS A 66 -2.14 11.63 27.64
CA LYS A 66 -2.94 12.54 26.81
C LYS A 66 -2.52 12.45 25.35
N LEU A 67 -3.02 11.43 24.65
CA LEU A 67 -2.87 11.35 23.20
C LEU A 67 -3.87 12.31 22.56
N ASP A 68 -3.45 13.07 21.55
CA ASP A 68 -4.33 13.91 20.72
C ASP A 68 -4.15 13.46 19.27
N ALA A 69 -5.24 13.02 18.64
CA ALA A 69 -5.19 12.38 17.32
C ALA A 69 -4.55 13.30 16.26
N ASP A 70 -4.69 14.62 16.40
CA ASP A 70 -4.18 15.58 15.42
C ASP A 70 -2.67 15.89 15.63
N LYS A 71 -2.15 15.64 16.82
CA LYS A 71 -0.76 15.95 17.20
C LYS A 71 0.16 14.76 17.10
N VAL A 72 -0.36 13.54 17.21
CA VAL A 72 0.48 12.35 17.10
C VAL A 72 1.05 12.16 15.69
N TRP A 73 2.18 11.48 15.63
CA TRP A 73 2.72 10.91 14.41
C TRP A 73 3.29 9.51 14.69
N LEU A 74 3.48 8.75 13.62
CA LEU A 74 3.87 7.34 13.72
C LEU A 74 5.31 7.17 13.22
N GLU A 75 6.11 6.42 13.95
CA GLU A 75 7.50 6.08 13.63
C GLU A 75 7.65 4.56 13.52
N CYS A 76 8.49 4.10 12.60
CA CYS A 76 8.92 2.70 12.53
C CYS A 76 10.40 2.65 12.16
N ASN A 77 11.19 1.86 12.89
CA ASN A 77 12.64 1.73 12.69
C ASN A 77 13.37 3.09 12.63
N GLY A 78 12.97 4.05 13.47
CA GLY A 78 13.54 5.41 13.52
C GLY A 78 13.15 6.34 12.36
N LEU A 79 12.23 5.90 11.48
CA LEU A 79 11.76 6.69 10.34
C LEU A 79 10.27 7.05 10.51
N PRO A 80 9.88 8.32 10.23
CA PRO A 80 8.47 8.68 10.18
C PRO A 80 7.70 7.88 9.12
N LEU A 81 6.60 7.25 9.54
CA LEU A 81 5.76 6.47 8.65
C LEU A 81 4.97 7.36 7.70
N LYS A 82 5.05 7.04 6.41
CA LYS A 82 4.23 7.63 5.36
C LYS A 82 2.84 7.00 5.40
N THR A 83 1.98 7.50 6.30
CA THR A 83 0.65 6.93 6.58
C THR A 83 -0.32 6.90 5.39
N TYR A 84 0.01 7.60 4.30
CA TYR A 84 -0.69 7.56 3.02
C TYR A 84 -0.32 6.36 2.12
N TYR A 85 0.71 5.57 2.47
CA TYR A 85 0.93 4.27 1.84
C TYR A 85 0.01 3.21 2.46
N PRO A 86 -0.44 2.21 1.69
CA PRO A 86 -1.21 1.11 2.24
C PRO A 86 -0.45 0.41 3.37
N VAL A 87 -1.20 -0.09 4.35
CA VAL A 87 -0.65 -0.79 5.52
C VAL A 87 0.21 -1.97 5.11
N GLY A 88 -0.22 -2.74 4.10
CA GLY A 88 0.54 -3.88 3.57
C GLY A 88 1.88 -3.48 2.98
N VAL A 89 1.96 -2.32 2.31
CA VAL A 89 3.21 -1.78 1.74
C VAL A 89 4.16 -1.36 2.85
N LEU A 90 3.66 -0.65 3.86
CA LEU A 90 4.48 -0.26 5.01
C LEU A 90 4.96 -1.50 5.77
N PHE A 91 4.12 -2.50 5.93
CA PHE A 91 4.51 -3.76 6.55
C PHE A 91 5.62 -4.45 5.75
N ASP A 92 5.44 -4.63 4.44
CA ASP A 92 6.44 -5.28 3.58
C ASP A 92 7.77 -4.52 3.52
N LEU A 93 7.78 -3.19 3.72
CA LEU A 93 9.00 -2.36 3.77
C LEU A 93 9.75 -2.43 5.11
N TYR A 94 9.03 -2.48 6.23
CA TYR A 94 9.60 -2.27 7.56
C TYR A 94 9.64 -3.53 8.43
N LYS A 95 9.02 -4.64 8.02
CA LYS A 95 9.00 -5.90 8.79
C LYS A 95 10.42 -6.45 8.97
N PRO A 96 10.89 -6.59 10.23
CA PRO A 96 12.12 -7.31 10.51
C PRO A 96 12.03 -8.79 10.11
N PRO A 97 13.14 -9.44 9.75
CA PRO A 97 13.13 -10.86 9.37
C PRO A 97 12.66 -11.76 10.52
N ASP A 98 13.08 -11.47 11.75
CA ASP A 98 12.93 -12.35 12.91
C ASP A 98 11.63 -12.19 13.69
N THR A 99 10.82 -11.17 13.37
CA THR A 99 9.58 -10.88 14.09
C THR A 99 8.35 -11.09 13.21
N PRO A 100 7.22 -11.58 13.77
CA PRO A 100 5.98 -11.66 13.01
C PRO A 100 5.32 -10.28 12.83
N THR A 101 5.65 -9.31 13.69
CA THR A 101 5.06 -7.96 13.75
C THR A 101 6.01 -6.88 13.26
N ILE A 102 5.44 -5.77 12.79
CA ILE A 102 6.12 -4.46 12.80
C ILE A 102 5.82 -3.74 14.10
N THR A 103 6.79 -3.00 14.62
CA THR A 103 6.62 -2.14 15.80
C THR A 103 6.47 -0.70 15.34
N VAL A 104 5.33 -0.10 15.66
CA VAL A 104 4.97 1.29 15.33
C VAL A 104 4.95 2.09 16.62
N LEU A 105 5.85 3.06 16.72
CA LEU A 105 5.90 4.00 17.83
C LEU A 105 4.95 5.16 17.58
N ILE A 106 4.09 5.44 18.55
CA ILE A 106 3.21 6.60 18.60
C ILE A 106 3.96 7.69 19.34
N LYS A 107 4.31 8.73 18.61
CA LYS A 107 5.10 9.87 19.10
C LYS A 107 4.16 11.03 19.42
N THR A 108 4.36 11.64 20.58
CA THR A 108 3.65 12.87 21.02
C THR A 108 4.53 14.12 20.92
N ALA A 109 5.83 13.93 20.72
CA ALA A 109 6.78 15.02 20.49
C ALA A 109 6.43 15.82 19.22
N PRO A 110 6.92 17.08 19.11
CA PRO A 110 6.70 17.90 17.92
C PRO A 110 7.06 17.15 16.65
N ARG A 111 6.16 17.22 15.67
CA ARG A 111 6.30 16.49 14.42
C ARG A 111 7.51 17.01 13.63
N PRO A 112 8.37 16.13 13.07
CA PRO A 112 9.46 16.56 12.19
C PRO A 112 8.94 17.30 10.95
N GLU A 113 9.74 18.22 10.42
CA GLU A 113 9.40 18.96 9.19
C GLU A 113 9.12 18.00 8.02
N GLY A 114 8.05 18.27 7.27
CA GLY A 114 7.65 17.46 6.11
C GLY A 114 6.85 16.18 6.44
N VAL A 115 6.69 15.84 7.72
CA VAL A 115 5.76 14.79 8.13
C VAL A 115 4.39 15.45 8.30
N SER A 116 3.35 14.90 7.66
CA SER A 116 1.97 15.36 7.84
C SER A 116 1.11 14.16 8.18
N LEU A 117 0.34 14.27 9.26
CA LEU A 117 -0.72 13.30 9.51
C LEU A 117 -1.83 13.51 8.48
N VAL A 118 -2.24 12.41 7.87
CA VAL A 118 -3.28 12.41 6.86
C VAL A 118 -4.61 12.13 7.56
N SER A 119 -5.51 13.10 7.57
CA SER A 119 -6.89 12.91 8.07
C SER A 119 -7.65 11.92 7.18
N LYS A 120 -8.79 11.40 7.66
CA LYS A 120 -9.63 10.48 6.86
C LYS A 120 -10.06 11.13 5.53
N ASP A 121 -10.46 12.39 5.55
CA ASP A 121 -10.88 13.13 4.35
C ASP A 121 -9.73 13.40 3.38
N THR A 122 -8.54 13.69 3.92
CA THR A 122 -7.33 13.86 3.09
C THR A 122 -6.92 12.52 2.48
N MET A 123 -7.07 11.41 3.22
CA MET A 123 -6.79 10.07 2.72
C MET A 123 -7.74 9.68 1.60
N GLU A 124 -9.03 9.98 1.73
CA GLU A 124 -10.02 9.78 0.66
C GLU A 124 -9.59 10.53 -0.61
N SER A 125 -9.15 11.79 -0.47
CA SER A 125 -8.68 12.61 -1.58
C SER A 125 -7.42 12.02 -2.26
N ILE A 126 -6.45 11.55 -1.47
CA ILE A 126 -5.23 10.90 -1.97
C ILE A 126 -5.55 9.56 -2.67
N PHE A 127 -6.47 8.78 -2.10
CA PHE A 127 -6.95 7.54 -2.69
C PHE A 127 -7.60 7.82 -4.06
N MET A 128 -8.52 8.77 -4.14
CA MET A 128 -9.19 9.13 -5.39
C MET A 128 -8.21 9.69 -6.42
N GLN A 129 -7.20 10.45 -6.00
CA GLN A 129 -6.15 10.94 -6.89
C GLN A 129 -5.32 9.78 -7.46
N SER A 130 -4.93 8.81 -6.63
CA SER A 130 -4.21 7.61 -7.08
C SER A 130 -5.06 6.79 -8.03
N LEU A 131 -6.35 6.63 -7.75
CA LEU A 131 -7.26 5.89 -8.63
C LEU A 131 -7.39 6.53 -10.02
N LYS A 132 -7.49 7.87 -10.07
CA LYS A 132 -7.52 8.64 -11.33
C LYS A 132 -6.22 8.50 -12.10
N GLU A 133 -5.09 8.57 -11.40
CA GLU A 133 -3.75 8.37 -11.99
C GLU A 133 -3.60 6.97 -12.58
N ALA A 134 -3.97 5.93 -11.84
CA ALA A 134 -3.94 4.54 -12.31
C ALA A 134 -4.82 4.35 -13.54
N ASN A 135 -6.02 4.95 -13.58
CA ASN A 135 -6.90 4.87 -14.73
C ASN A 135 -6.32 5.60 -15.95
N TYR A 136 -5.69 6.77 -15.75
CA TYR A 136 -4.98 7.47 -16.81
C TYR A 136 -3.82 6.65 -17.39
N LEU A 137 -3.07 5.93 -16.55
CA LEU A 137 -2.02 5.02 -17.01
C LEU A 137 -2.59 3.83 -17.80
N LYS A 138 -3.69 3.22 -17.34
CA LYS A 138 -4.32 2.08 -18.02
C LYS A 138 -5.00 2.47 -19.34
N ARG A 139 -5.60 3.65 -19.43
CA ARG A 139 -6.54 4.03 -20.50
C ARG A 139 -6.19 5.31 -21.27
N ARG A 140 -5.22 6.09 -20.81
CA ARG A 140 -4.84 7.39 -21.37
C ARG A 140 -6.04 8.34 -21.49
N LYS A 141 -6.64 8.40 -22.68
CA LYS A 141 -7.73 9.33 -23.03
C LYS A 141 -9.10 8.82 -22.57
N ASP A 142 -9.27 7.51 -22.39
CA ASP A 142 -10.54 6.90 -21.98
C ASP A 142 -10.68 6.84 -20.45
N GLN A 143 -10.73 8.02 -19.81
CA GLN A 143 -10.77 8.15 -18.35
C GLN A 143 -12.14 7.71 -17.78
N VAL A 144 -12.38 6.41 -17.64
CA VAL A 144 -13.62 5.86 -17.06
C VAL A 144 -13.93 6.48 -15.69
N VAL A 145 -12.92 6.78 -14.86
CA VAL A 145 -13.11 7.41 -13.54
C VAL A 145 -13.75 8.80 -13.64
N SER A 146 -13.49 9.57 -14.72
CA SER A 146 -14.07 10.91 -14.89
C SER A 146 -15.55 10.86 -15.30
N THR A 147 -16.00 9.72 -15.84
CA THR A 147 -17.42 9.48 -16.17
C THR A 147 -18.24 8.94 -15.00
N MET A 148 -17.59 8.55 -13.91
CA MET A 148 -18.25 8.02 -12.71
C MET A 148 -18.97 9.11 -11.93
N LYS A 149 -20.10 8.75 -11.32
CA LYS A 149 -20.85 9.63 -10.43
C LYS A 149 -20.15 9.78 -9.07
N ILE A 150 -20.45 10.88 -8.38
CA ILE A 150 -19.94 11.14 -7.02
C ILE A 150 -20.31 9.99 -6.07
N ASP A 151 -21.50 9.40 -6.21
CA ASP A 151 -21.92 8.27 -5.38
C ASP A 151 -21.08 7.00 -5.62
N GLU A 152 -20.59 6.79 -6.84
CA GLU A 152 -19.69 5.67 -7.15
C GLU A 152 -18.31 5.89 -6.53
N HIS A 153 -17.82 7.14 -6.50
CA HIS A 153 -16.57 7.49 -5.79
C HIS A 153 -16.70 7.22 -4.29
N LYS A 154 -17.81 7.65 -3.68
CA LYS A 154 -18.11 7.37 -2.27
C LYS A 154 -18.24 5.88 -1.99
N GLN A 155 -18.84 5.12 -2.90
CA GLN A 155 -18.97 3.67 -2.76
C GLN A 155 -17.61 2.97 -2.79
N LEU A 156 -16.70 3.37 -3.69
CA LEU A 156 -15.33 2.83 -3.71
C LEU A 156 -14.61 3.10 -2.38
N TRP A 157 -14.68 4.32 -1.87
CA TRP A 157 -14.07 4.66 -0.59
C TRP A 157 -14.71 3.92 0.59
N SER A 158 -16.04 3.90 0.66
CA SER A 158 -16.81 3.17 1.67
C SER A 158 -16.48 1.69 1.69
N GLY A 159 -16.25 1.09 0.51
CA GLY A 159 -15.83 -0.30 0.37
C GLY A 159 -14.55 -0.59 1.14
N ILE A 160 -13.55 0.30 1.07
CA ILE A 160 -12.28 0.16 1.80
C ILE A 160 -12.48 0.41 3.30
N VAL A 161 -13.20 1.47 3.66
CA VAL A 161 -13.42 1.87 5.07
C VAL A 161 -14.14 0.78 5.86
N HIS A 162 -15.11 0.11 5.24
CA HIS A 162 -15.96 -0.90 5.90
C HIS A 162 -15.58 -2.35 5.53
N ASP A 163 -14.47 -2.54 4.82
CA ASP A 163 -13.99 -3.87 4.40
C ASP A 163 -15.01 -4.67 3.56
N ARG A 164 -15.72 -3.98 2.65
CA ARG A 164 -16.78 -4.54 1.80
C ARG A 164 -16.27 -4.82 0.39
N PHE A 165 -15.64 -5.97 0.21
CA PHE A 165 -15.07 -6.41 -1.08
C PHE A 165 -16.07 -6.34 -2.25
N ASP A 166 -17.27 -6.89 -2.11
CA ASP A 166 -18.21 -7.01 -3.22
C ASP A 166 -18.77 -5.65 -3.67
N GLU A 167 -18.97 -4.73 -2.73
CA GLU A 167 -19.39 -3.34 -3.00
C GLU A 167 -18.29 -2.53 -3.70
N PHE A 168 -17.03 -2.76 -3.32
CA PHE A 168 -15.88 -2.16 -3.98
C PHE A 168 -15.73 -2.68 -5.41
N TRP A 169 -15.70 -4.00 -5.58
CA TRP A 169 -15.48 -4.63 -6.89
C TRP A 169 -16.66 -4.52 -7.84
N SER A 170 -17.89 -4.23 -7.38
CA SER A 170 -18.99 -3.91 -8.31
C SER A 170 -18.70 -2.65 -9.14
N ILE A 171 -17.93 -1.71 -8.59
CA ILE A 171 -17.51 -0.49 -9.30
C ILE A 171 -16.11 -0.66 -9.91
N ASN A 172 -15.15 -1.19 -9.14
CA ASN A 172 -13.76 -1.28 -9.58
C ASN A 172 -13.56 -2.20 -10.80
N ARG A 173 -14.44 -3.19 -11.01
CA ARG A 173 -14.41 -4.06 -12.20
C ARG A 173 -14.36 -3.25 -13.50
N ARG A 174 -15.13 -2.17 -13.61
CA ARG A 174 -15.14 -1.27 -14.80
C ARG A 174 -13.79 -0.59 -15.06
N LEU A 175 -13.01 -0.36 -14.01
CA LEU A 175 -11.66 0.23 -14.10
C LEU A 175 -10.59 -0.82 -14.45
N MET A 176 -10.88 -2.09 -14.18
CA MET A 176 -9.98 -3.23 -14.33
C MET A 176 -10.29 -4.10 -15.55
N GLU A 177 -11.38 -3.83 -16.27
CA GLU A 177 -11.72 -4.49 -17.53
C GLU A 177 -10.51 -4.46 -18.49
N CYS A 178 -10.08 -5.61 -19.00
CA CYS A 178 -8.97 -5.67 -19.95
C CYS A 178 -9.23 -6.81 -20.92
N SER A 179 -9.61 -6.45 -22.14
CA SER A 179 -9.86 -7.37 -23.27
C SER A 179 -8.86 -7.12 -24.38
N GLU A 180 -8.83 -8.01 -25.38
CA GLU A 180 -7.98 -7.83 -26.58
C GLU A 180 -8.33 -6.54 -27.35
N GLU A 181 -9.61 -6.16 -27.38
CA GLU A 181 -10.08 -4.92 -28.00
C GLU A 181 -9.70 -3.67 -27.20
N ARG A 182 -9.54 -3.82 -25.87
CA ARG A 182 -9.25 -2.73 -24.94
C ARG A 182 -8.19 -3.15 -23.92
N PRO A 183 -6.92 -3.32 -24.35
CA PRO A 183 -5.84 -3.69 -23.46
C PRO A 183 -5.47 -2.52 -22.54
N PHE A 184 -4.70 -2.81 -21.49
CA PHE A 184 -4.05 -1.75 -20.71
C PHE A 184 -2.92 -1.12 -21.53
N HIS A 185 -2.84 0.20 -21.51
CA HIS A 185 -1.73 0.93 -22.14
C HIS A 185 -0.46 0.83 -21.28
N ASP A 186 -0.56 1.15 -19.99
CA ASP A 186 0.49 0.91 -19.00
C ASP A 186 -0.06 0.20 -17.77
N ILE A 187 0.80 -0.58 -17.13
CA ILE A 187 0.54 -1.16 -15.82
C ILE A 187 1.00 -0.16 -14.75
N PRO A 188 0.10 0.33 -13.88
CA PRO A 188 0.47 1.24 -12.79
C PRO A 188 1.30 0.48 -11.75
N ILE A 189 2.59 0.75 -11.68
CA ILE A 189 3.53 0.11 -10.75
C ILE A 189 4.28 1.18 -9.97
N ARG A 190 4.32 1.04 -8.65
CA ARG A 190 5.16 1.86 -7.75
C ARG A 190 6.19 0.96 -7.07
N LEU A 191 7.47 1.29 -7.25
CA LEU A 191 8.59 0.61 -6.61
C LEU A 191 9.04 1.38 -5.38
N TYR A 192 9.03 0.71 -4.22
CA TYR A 192 9.35 1.29 -2.93
C TYR A 192 10.70 0.80 -2.42
N ILE A 193 11.49 1.72 -1.88
CA ILE A 193 12.76 1.46 -1.22
C ILE A 193 12.74 2.22 0.11
N THR A 194 13.16 1.57 1.19
CA THR A 194 13.16 2.17 2.52
C THR A 194 13.93 3.50 2.53
N GLY A 195 13.31 4.53 3.10
CA GLY A 195 13.89 5.88 3.18
C GLY A 195 13.86 6.71 1.89
N GLN A 196 13.44 6.16 0.75
CA GLN A 196 13.39 6.87 -0.54
C GLN A 196 11.94 7.18 -0.98
N PRO A 197 11.73 8.15 -1.89
CA PRO A 197 10.46 8.24 -2.62
C PRO A 197 10.25 7.01 -3.51
N PHE A 198 8.99 6.65 -3.77
CA PHE A 198 8.71 5.57 -4.71
C PHE A 198 9.13 5.97 -6.14
N ARG A 199 9.55 4.98 -6.93
CA ARG A 199 9.87 5.14 -8.35
C ARG A 199 8.66 4.70 -9.18
N GLN A 200 8.32 5.48 -10.18
CA GLN A 200 7.22 5.21 -11.09
C GLN A 200 7.61 5.70 -12.49
N VAL A 201 7.61 4.79 -13.46
CA VAL A 201 7.84 5.08 -14.88
C VAL A 201 6.78 4.35 -15.70
N PRO A 202 6.49 4.75 -16.96
CA PRO A 202 5.59 4.01 -17.84
C PRO A 202 6.02 2.54 -17.98
N GLN A 203 5.06 1.63 -17.91
CA GLN A 203 5.28 0.20 -17.97
C GLN A 203 4.30 -0.43 -18.95
N PRO A 204 4.60 -0.40 -20.26
CA PRO A 204 3.78 -1.06 -21.24
C PRO A 204 3.75 -2.58 -20.95
N PRO A 205 2.60 -3.25 -21.08
CA PRO A 205 2.49 -4.69 -20.80
C PRO A 205 3.16 -5.57 -21.85
N HIS A 206 3.39 -5.05 -23.05
CA HIS A 206 4.07 -5.74 -24.16
C HIS A 206 5.25 -4.91 -24.64
N ASP A 207 6.22 -5.54 -25.27
CA ASP A 207 7.36 -4.87 -25.91
C ASP A 207 7.01 -4.37 -27.33
N GLU A 208 8.00 -3.81 -28.03
CA GLU A 208 7.83 -3.29 -29.40
C GLU A 208 7.47 -4.38 -30.42
N ASN A 209 7.78 -5.65 -30.13
CA ASN A 209 7.45 -6.80 -30.97
C ASN A 209 6.07 -7.41 -30.63
N GLY A 210 5.41 -6.90 -29.59
CA GLY A 210 4.13 -7.42 -29.09
C GLY A 210 4.29 -8.58 -28.11
N GLU A 211 5.50 -8.92 -27.68
CA GLU A 211 5.75 -9.98 -26.71
C GLU A 211 5.45 -9.50 -25.27
N PRO A 212 4.90 -10.38 -24.40
CA PRO A 212 4.52 -9.98 -23.05
C PRO A 212 5.75 -9.62 -22.21
N ARG A 213 5.74 -8.44 -21.59
CA ARG A 213 6.76 -8.04 -20.63
C ARG A 213 6.52 -8.69 -19.27
N THR A 214 7.62 -9.00 -18.59
CA THR A 214 7.64 -9.61 -17.27
C THR A 214 8.05 -8.60 -16.20
N LEU A 215 7.95 -8.99 -14.93
CA LEU A 215 8.41 -8.20 -13.80
C LEU A 215 9.90 -7.82 -13.94
N SER A 216 10.75 -8.73 -14.41
CA SER A 216 12.17 -8.45 -14.66
C SER A 216 12.36 -7.23 -15.55
N HIS A 217 11.64 -7.17 -16.68
CA HIS A 217 11.72 -6.05 -17.61
C HIS A 217 11.25 -4.74 -16.98
N ALA A 218 10.20 -4.77 -16.14
CA ALA A 218 9.74 -3.57 -15.44
C ALA A 218 10.73 -3.07 -14.39
N LEU A 219 11.33 -3.99 -13.62
CA LEU A 219 12.30 -3.66 -12.59
C LEU A 219 13.57 -3.07 -13.18
N THR A 220 14.07 -3.61 -14.30
CA THR A 220 15.22 -3.02 -15.02
C THR A 220 14.93 -1.57 -15.45
N SER A 221 13.70 -1.26 -15.89
CA SER A 221 13.32 0.12 -16.25
C SER A 221 13.11 1.03 -15.03
N LEU A 222 12.63 0.49 -13.90
CA LEU A 222 12.41 1.26 -12.67
C LEU A 222 13.71 1.53 -11.90
N SER A 223 14.64 0.58 -11.94
CA SER A 223 15.84 0.55 -11.12
C SER A 223 16.77 -0.59 -11.57
N SER A 224 17.62 -0.34 -12.57
CA SER A 224 18.65 -1.31 -12.98
C SER A 224 19.63 -1.63 -11.84
N ASP A 225 19.93 -0.62 -11.01
CA ASP A 225 20.80 -0.71 -9.83
C ASP A 225 20.37 -1.79 -8.84
N LEU A 226 19.07 -1.91 -8.55
CA LEU A 226 18.58 -2.90 -7.58
C LEU A 226 18.62 -4.33 -8.13
N VAL A 227 18.38 -4.49 -9.44
CA VAL A 227 18.36 -5.81 -10.09
C VAL A 227 19.79 -6.35 -10.23
N GLU A 228 20.74 -5.51 -10.66
CA GLU A 228 22.15 -5.91 -10.83
C GLU A 228 22.82 -6.30 -9.51
N ASN A 229 22.43 -5.66 -8.41
CA ASN A 229 22.98 -5.94 -7.09
C ASN A 229 22.64 -7.36 -6.57
N GLY A 230 21.57 -8.00 -7.06
CA GLY A 230 21.17 -9.37 -6.69
C GLY A 230 20.83 -9.61 -5.20
N LYS A 231 20.92 -8.56 -4.37
CA LYS A 231 20.69 -8.59 -2.91
C LYS A 231 19.28 -8.19 -2.51
N TYR A 232 18.43 -7.85 -3.47
CA TYR A 232 17.09 -7.36 -3.21
C TYR A 232 16.03 -8.39 -3.57
N ARG A 233 15.06 -8.55 -2.67
CA ARG A 233 13.83 -9.27 -2.93
C ARG A 233 12.73 -8.28 -3.24
N PHE A 234 11.92 -8.61 -4.24
CA PHE A 234 10.78 -7.81 -4.65
C PHE A 234 9.50 -8.42 -4.07
N ILE A 235 8.87 -7.70 -3.16
CA ILE A 235 7.74 -8.17 -2.37
C ILE A 235 6.48 -7.38 -2.72
N SER A 236 5.36 -8.05 -2.88
CA SER A 236 4.04 -7.43 -2.95
C SER A 236 3.03 -8.30 -2.21
N HIS A 237 2.15 -7.68 -1.41
CA HIS A 237 1.18 -8.38 -0.56
C HIS A 237 1.82 -9.44 0.34
N GLY A 238 3.06 -9.19 0.80
CA GLY A 238 3.81 -10.10 1.67
C GLY A 238 4.42 -11.32 0.98
N ILE A 239 4.32 -11.44 -0.34
CA ILE A 239 4.94 -12.55 -1.09
C ILE A 239 6.05 -12.03 -2.00
N THR A 240 7.10 -12.84 -2.18
CA THR A 240 8.15 -12.55 -3.16
C THR A 240 7.62 -12.83 -4.57
N LEU A 241 7.71 -11.84 -5.45
CA LEU A 241 7.24 -11.96 -6.81
C LEU A 241 8.31 -12.63 -7.69
N PRO A 242 7.96 -13.69 -8.44
CA PRO A 242 8.85 -14.26 -9.45
C PRO A 242 9.12 -13.25 -10.59
N LEU A 243 10.36 -13.16 -11.05
CA LEU A 243 10.79 -12.17 -12.05
C LEU A 243 10.17 -12.42 -13.44
N GLU A 244 9.77 -13.65 -13.71
CA GLU A 244 9.07 -14.12 -14.90
C GLU A 244 7.58 -13.77 -14.92
N THR A 245 7.03 -13.24 -13.82
CA THR A 245 5.59 -12.95 -13.72
C THR A 245 5.18 -11.93 -14.79
N PRO A 246 4.16 -12.21 -15.63
CA PRO A 246 3.69 -11.27 -16.64
C PRO A 246 3.13 -9.98 -16.02
N LEU A 247 3.47 -8.83 -16.60
CA LEU A 247 2.98 -7.53 -16.10
C LEU A 247 1.46 -7.40 -16.19
N THR A 248 0.86 -7.99 -17.22
CA THR A 248 -0.61 -8.04 -17.38
C THR A 248 -1.28 -8.77 -16.22
N TYR A 249 -0.69 -9.86 -15.74
CA TYR A 249 -1.20 -10.60 -14.59
C TYR A 249 -1.08 -9.77 -13.30
N LEU A 250 0.07 -9.14 -13.06
CA LEU A 250 0.25 -8.26 -11.91
C LEU A 250 -0.76 -7.11 -11.92
N GLY A 251 -0.92 -6.45 -13.06
CA GLY A 251 -1.82 -5.31 -13.22
C GLY A 251 -3.30 -5.64 -13.04
N LYS A 252 -3.71 -6.89 -13.30
CA LYS A 252 -5.11 -7.33 -13.14
C LYS A 252 -5.40 -7.89 -11.75
N ASN A 253 -4.45 -8.62 -11.17
CA ASN A 253 -4.71 -9.49 -10.01
C ASN A 253 -3.97 -9.06 -8.74
N PHE A 254 -2.89 -8.27 -8.84
CA PHE A 254 -2.05 -7.85 -7.70
C PHE A 254 -2.19 -6.37 -7.35
N ALA A 255 -3.03 -5.63 -8.09
CA ALA A 255 -3.27 -4.23 -7.78
C ALA A 255 -4.00 -4.07 -6.44
N TYR A 256 -3.57 -3.08 -5.66
CA TYR A 256 -4.29 -2.62 -4.48
C TYR A 256 -5.59 -1.90 -4.87
N PRO A 257 -6.48 -1.56 -3.92
CA PRO A 257 -7.72 -0.84 -4.24
C PRO A 257 -7.52 0.50 -4.96
N ASP A 258 -6.34 1.12 -4.83
CA ASP A 258 -5.96 2.33 -5.58
C ASP A 258 -5.57 2.04 -7.04
N ASN A 259 -5.70 0.79 -7.48
CA ASN A 259 -5.38 0.27 -8.81
C ASN A 259 -3.89 0.30 -9.19
N PHE A 260 -3.00 0.49 -8.22
CA PHE A 260 -1.56 0.36 -8.37
C PHE A 260 -1.04 -0.99 -7.85
N VAL A 261 -0.05 -1.54 -8.55
CA VAL A 261 0.77 -2.64 -8.03
C VAL A 261 1.91 -2.02 -7.23
N HIS A 262 1.89 -2.22 -5.92
CA HIS A 262 2.94 -1.74 -5.03
C HIS A 262 3.98 -2.85 -4.82
N ILE A 263 5.24 -2.55 -5.15
CA ILE A 263 6.36 -3.50 -5.07
C ILE A 263 7.42 -2.93 -4.14
N CYS A 264 7.77 -3.66 -3.09
CA CYS A 264 8.79 -3.28 -2.13
C CYS A 264 10.10 -3.99 -2.47
N ALA A 265 11.19 -3.23 -2.64
CA ALA A 265 12.54 -3.78 -2.74
C ALA A 265 13.16 -3.83 -1.34
N VAL A 266 13.31 -5.04 -0.81
CA VAL A 266 13.86 -5.30 0.51
C VAL A 266 15.23 -5.98 0.36
N SER A 267 16.25 -5.39 0.99
CA SER A 267 17.60 -5.96 0.98
C SER A 267 17.65 -7.20 1.88
N ASP A 268 18.18 -8.31 1.36
CA ASP A 268 18.56 -9.50 2.12
C ASP A 268 19.77 -9.18 3.00
N SER A 269 19.55 -8.32 4.00
CA SER A 269 20.57 -7.91 4.98
C SER A 269 20.62 -8.95 6.11
N SER A 270 20.74 -10.21 5.71
CA SER A 270 20.96 -11.38 6.56
C SER A 270 21.97 -12.29 5.87
N ALA A 271 23.15 -11.72 5.62
CA ALA A 271 24.41 -12.42 5.36
C ALA A 271 25.52 -11.70 6.13
#